data_AF-A0A7V5A1G0-F1
#
_entry.id   AF-A0A7V5A1G0-F1
#
_cell.length_a   1.000
_cell.length_b   1.000
_cell.length_c   1.000
_cell.angle_alpha   90.00
_cell.angle_beta   90.00
_cell.angle_gamma   90.00
#
_symmetry.space_group_name_H-M   'P 1'
#
loop_
_entity.id
_entity.type
_entity.pdbx_description
1 polymer ?
#
loop_
_entity_poly.entity_id
_entity_poly.type
_entity_poly.pdbx_seq_one_letter_code
_entity_poly.pdbx_strand_id
1 'polypeptide(L)'
;MERSFLEETLNLPLAQRAVEDYRKSTGVNAFIVDVDGRYYFDPQRQNTCSFCSSLQNRFGYQDTCIHSHLYGSYQAERFGGKYIYFCPIGLVHWASPLFHEEIMIGALIGGPVLMVEHEEYFRDEYLSRFSLSDAEAEGLRAELNEIPYKPPEVVTSLSELLFILSLYISDLKAAEFMEERERLAQQSNISTYIHHLKSMGGDESLMTGYPLKKERELMKLISLGDKEGSRKLLNELLGHVFVSSGGKIDVVKARILELVVLLSRAAMEGGADVEQIFGLNYNYLNQVHKLNSVEDLSYWVSRIMARFTDLVFDLQDVKHVDVMHKAMDYIKRNYHKKITLKDVADHVNLSASYFSRLFKTEMAMTFTHYLNRVRIEQSKSLLLNERIPLVDIALHTGFEDQSYFTKVFRKHVGISPGKFRECRGQVKGGIRGGKNREERE
;
A
#
# COMPACT_ATOMS: atom_id res chain seq x y z
N MET A 1 6.52 -11.04 -49.63
CA MET A 1 5.95 -10.24 -48.53
C MET A 1 6.95 -10.36 -47.40
N GLU A 2 7.65 -9.28 -47.06
CA GLU A 2 8.61 -9.29 -45.96
C GLU A 2 7.87 -9.63 -44.65
N ARG A 3 8.46 -10.51 -43.84
CA ARG A 3 7.95 -10.83 -42.50
C ARG A 3 7.98 -9.55 -41.66
N SER A 4 6.97 -9.33 -40.82
CA SER A 4 7.00 -8.18 -39.92
C SER A 4 8.03 -8.38 -38.82
N PHE A 5 8.54 -7.29 -38.24
CA PHE A 5 9.46 -7.36 -37.11
C PHE A 5 8.88 -8.17 -35.93
N LEU A 6 7.56 -8.13 -35.73
CA LEU A 6 6.86 -8.94 -34.74
C LEU A 6 6.96 -10.44 -35.05
N GLU A 7 6.80 -10.85 -36.32
CA GLU A 7 6.90 -12.26 -36.73
C GLU A 7 8.31 -12.83 -36.58
N GLU A 8 9.34 -11.97 -36.63
CA GLU A 8 10.73 -12.36 -36.49
C GLU A 8 11.18 -12.48 -35.03
N THR A 9 10.55 -11.72 -34.13
CA THR A 9 10.98 -11.58 -32.73
C THR A 9 10.08 -12.30 -31.73
N LEU A 10 8.76 -12.34 -31.95
CA LEU A 10 7.80 -12.91 -31.02
C LEU A 10 7.66 -14.42 -31.19
N ASN A 11 7.54 -15.16 -30.09
CA ASN A 11 7.16 -16.56 -30.12
C ASN A 11 5.67 -16.71 -30.53
N LEU A 12 5.40 -16.76 -31.84
CA LEU A 12 4.04 -16.81 -32.39
C LEU A 12 3.19 -17.99 -31.88
N PRO A 13 3.70 -19.24 -31.74
CA PRO A 13 2.93 -20.32 -31.14
C PRO A 13 2.49 -20.05 -29.69
N LEU A 14 3.35 -19.42 -28.89
CA LEU A 14 3.04 -19.03 -27.53
C LEU A 14 1.99 -17.92 -27.50
N ALA A 15 2.20 -16.88 -28.31
CA ALA A 15 1.29 -15.74 -28.44
C ALA A 15 -0.12 -16.19 -28.87
N GLN A 16 -0.22 -17.06 -29.88
CA GLN A 16 -1.48 -17.62 -30.35
C GLN A 16 -2.22 -18.37 -29.24
N ARG A 17 -1.50 -19.20 -28.48
CA ARG A 17 -2.09 -19.95 -27.37
C ARG A 17 -2.62 -19.01 -26.28
N ALA A 18 -1.83 -18.01 -25.90
CA ALA A 18 -2.21 -17.05 -24.87
C ALA A 18 -3.45 -16.22 -25.25
N VAL A 19 -3.52 -15.76 -26.50
CA VAL A 19 -4.71 -15.07 -27.04
C VAL A 19 -5.95 -15.97 -26.97
N GLU A 20 -5.81 -17.23 -27.38
CA GLU A 20 -6.92 -18.18 -27.38
C GLU A 20 -7.38 -18.57 -25.96
N ASP A 21 -6.45 -18.76 -25.04
CA ASP A 21 -6.75 -19.04 -23.63
C ASP A 21 -7.46 -17.86 -22.97
N TYR A 22 -7.05 -16.63 -23.27
CA TYR A 22 -7.75 -15.41 -22.83
C TYR A 22 -9.18 -15.36 -23.37
N ARG A 23 -9.38 -15.61 -24.67
CA ARG A 23 -10.71 -15.62 -25.29
C ARG A 23 -11.64 -16.63 -24.63
N LYS A 24 -11.17 -17.88 -24.47
CA LYS A 24 -11.95 -18.97 -23.87
C LYS A 24 -12.31 -18.72 -22.42
N SER A 25 -11.39 -18.16 -21.64
CA SER A 25 -11.59 -17.94 -20.20
C SER A 25 -12.47 -16.73 -19.89
N THR A 26 -12.41 -15.68 -20.72
CA THR A 26 -13.09 -14.41 -20.45
C THR A 26 -14.41 -14.22 -21.20
N GLY A 27 -14.57 -14.97 -22.30
CA GLY A 27 -15.67 -14.76 -23.26
C GLY A 27 -15.55 -13.45 -24.03
N VAL A 28 -14.38 -12.80 -24.01
CA VAL A 28 -14.10 -11.54 -24.72
C VAL A 28 -13.10 -11.79 -25.83
N ASN A 29 -13.29 -11.15 -26.99
CA ASN A 29 -12.32 -11.25 -28.08
C ASN A 29 -10.97 -10.65 -27.68
N ALA A 30 -9.89 -11.23 -28.19
CA ALA A 30 -8.54 -10.70 -28.09
C ALA A 30 -7.74 -11.06 -29.34
N PHE A 31 -6.79 -10.19 -29.69
CA PHE A 31 -5.91 -10.33 -30.85
C PHE A 31 -4.65 -9.48 -30.66
N ILE A 32 -3.70 -9.56 -31.57
CA ILE A 32 -2.48 -8.75 -31.56
C ILE A 32 -2.50 -7.77 -32.74
N VAL A 33 -2.00 -6.56 -32.52
CA VAL A 33 -1.75 -5.57 -33.57
C VAL A 33 -0.27 -5.18 -33.51
N ASP A 34 0.45 -5.28 -34.63
CA ASP A 34 1.84 -4.80 -34.70
C ASP A 34 1.90 -3.27 -34.87
N VAL A 35 3.11 -2.71 -34.79
CA VAL A 35 3.33 -1.25 -34.92
C VAL A 35 2.95 -0.69 -36.29
N ASP A 36 2.87 -1.52 -37.33
CA ASP A 36 2.44 -1.15 -38.69
C ASP A 36 0.92 -1.29 -38.88
N GLY A 37 0.21 -1.77 -37.86
CA GLY A 37 -1.22 -1.94 -37.86
C GLY A 37 -1.72 -3.24 -38.50
N ARG A 38 -0.87 -4.28 -38.59
CA ARG A 38 -1.26 -5.61 -39.03
C ARG A 38 -1.84 -6.41 -37.87
N TYR A 39 -2.97 -7.07 -38.12
CA TYR A 39 -3.66 -7.89 -37.14
C TYR A 39 -3.16 -9.33 -37.15
N TYR A 40 -3.00 -9.90 -35.96
CA TYR A 40 -2.57 -11.26 -35.71
C TYR A 40 -3.57 -11.95 -34.79
N PHE A 41 -3.91 -13.20 -35.13
CA PHE A 41 -4.82 -14.06 -34.37
C PHE A 41 -6.24 -13.51 -34.17
N ASP A 42 -6.65 -12.50 -34.94
CA ASP A 42 -8.04 -12.06 -35.00
C ASP A 42 -8.87 -13.05 -35.84
N PRO A 43 -9.87 -13.75 -35.26
CA PRO A 43 -10.70 -14.67 -36.01
C PRO A 43 -11.63 -14.00 -37.03
N GLN A 44 -11.87 -12.68 -36.92
CA GLN A 44 -12.72 -11.96 -37.88
C GLN A 44 -11.95 -11.49 -39.14
N ARG A 45 -10.61 -11.56 -39.15
CA ARG A 45 -9.71 -11.38 -40.32
C ARG A 45 -10.01 -10.22 -41.28
N GLN A 46 -10.65 -9.12 -40.84
CA GLN A 46 -11.06 -8.03 -41.76
C GLN A 46 -11.02 -6.63 -41.17
N ASN A 47 -10.05 -6.29 -40.30
CA ASN A 47 -9.82 -4.91 -39.80
C ASN A 47 -11.03 -4.22 -39.14
N THR A 48 -12.16 -4.90 -38.99
CA THR A 48 -13.47 -4.35 -38.61
C THR A 48 -14.21 -5.42 -37.81
N CYS A 49 -14.94 -5.03 -36.74
CA CYS A 49 -15.79 -5.95 -36.00
C CYS A 49 -17.11 -6.18 -36.74
N SER A 50 -17.83 -7.27 -36.43
CA SER A 50 -19.13 -7.61 -37.04
C SER A 50 -20.12 -6.44 -37.12
N PHE A 51 -20.17 -5.61 -36.07
CA PHE A 51 -21.01 -4.41 -36.01
C PHE A 51 -20.52 -3.29 -36.95
N CYS A 52 -19.22 -3.01 -36.99
CA CYS A 52 -18.63 -2.05 -37.94
C CYS A 52 -18.79 -2.50 -39.39
N SER A 53 -18.66 -3.81 -39.69
CA SER A 53 -18.89 -4.35 -41.02
C SER A 53 -20.34 -4.10 -41.48
N SER A 54 -21.31 -4.23 -40.58
CA SER A 54 -22.72 -3.93 -40.88
C SER A 54 -22.93 -2.44 -41.12
N LEU A 55 -22.34 -1.56 -40.30
CA LEU A 55 -22.39 -0.11 -40.51
C LEU A 55 -21.73 0.32 -41.83
N GLN A 56 -20.62 -0.30 -42.20
CA GLN A 56 -19.94 -0.05 -43.47
C GLN A 56 -20.82 -0.44 -44.66
N ASN A 57 -21.40 -1.65 -44.61
CA ASN A 57 -22.24 -2.16 -45.69
C ASN A 57 -23.55 -1.41 -45.86
N ARG A 58 -24.17 -0.95 -44.76
CA ARG A 58 -25.49 -0.31 -44.76
C ARG A 58 -25.42 1.21 -44.92
N PHE A 59 -24.40 1.85 -44.35
CA PHE A 59 -24.32 3.32 -44.25
C PHE A 59 -23.02 3.91 -44.81
N GLY A 60 -22.17 3.10 -45.44
CA GLY A 60 -20.90 3.57 -46.02
C GLY A 60 -19.91 4.07 -44.96
N TYR A 61 -20.03 3.63 -43.72
CA TYR A 61 -19.12 3.98 -42.63
C TYR A 61 -17.68 3.58 -42.98
N GLN A 62 -16.76 4.54 -42.93
CA GLN A 62 -15.33 4.27 -43.11
C GLN A 62 -14.73 3.80 -41.79
N ASP A 63 -14.31 2.55 -41.73
CA ASP A 63 -13.71 2.01 -40.53
C ASP A 63 -12.30 2.61 -40.30
N THR A 64 -12.06 3.05 -39.07
CA THR A 64 -10.79 3.56 -38.56
C THR A 64 -10.37 2.83 -37.28
N CYS A 65 -10.87 1.60 -37.06
CA CYS A 65 -10.53 0.74 -35.91
C CYS A 65 -9.02 0.64 -35.73
N ILE A 66 -8.28 0.50 -36.83
CA ILE A 66 -6.82 0.40 -36.76
C ILE A 66 -6.16 1.64 -36.13
N HIS A 67 -6.65 2.84 -36.44
CA HIS A 67 -6.14 4.06 -35.81
C HIS A 67 -6.44 4.07 -34.31
N SER A 68 -7.60 3.55 -33.90
CA SER A 68 -7.97 3.46 -32.48
C SER A 68 -7.10 2.44 -31.75
N HIS A 69 -6.82 1.29 -32.36
CA HIS A 69 -5.93 0.29 -31.77
C HIS A 69 -4.50 0.77 -31.69
N LEU A 70 -3.94 1.34 -32.77
CA LEU A 70 -2.59 1.92 -32.75
C LEU A 70 -2.48 3.02 -31.69
N TYR A 71 -3.46 3.93 -31.64
CA TYR A 71 -3.51 4.96 -30.61
C TYR A 71 -3.54 4.36 -29.20
N GLY A 72 -4.42 3.37 -28.96
CA GLY A 72 -4.51 2.67 -27.70
C GLY A 72 -3.21 1.96 -27.30
N SER A 73 -2.54 1.33 -28.27
CA SER A 73 -1.23 0.69 -28.11
C SER A 73 -0.16 1.69 -27.66
N TYR A 74 -0.04 2.83 -28.35
CA TYR A 74 0.92 3.88 -27.98
C TYR A 74 0.60 4.52 -26.62
N GLN A 75 -0.68 4.70 -26.28
CA GLN A 75 -1.04 5.17 -24.94
C GLN A 75 -0.71 4.12 -23.87
N ALA A 76 -0.90 2.83 -24.15
CA ALA A 76 -0.59 1.76 -23.21
C ALA A 76 0.91 1.64 -22.94
N GLU A 77 1.76 1.82 -23.95
CA GLU A 77 3.20 1.97 -23.80
C GLU A 77 3.52 3.21 -22.95
N ARG A 78 2.98 4.37 -23.33
CA ARG A 78 3.22 5.65 -22.65
C ARG A 78 2.78 5.67 -21.18
N PHE A 79 1.73 4.95 -20.81
CA PHE A 79 1.13 4.95 -19.47
C PHE A 79 1.40 3.68 -18.65
N GLY A 80 2.28 2.80 -19.11
CA GLY A 80 2.93 1.82 -18.23
C GLY A 80 2.27 0.46 -18.21
N GLY A 81 1.78 0.01 -19.35
CA GLY A 81 1.47 -1.39 -19.60
C GLY A 81 0.03 -1.70 -19.97
N LYS A 82 -0.92 -0.79 -19.75
CA LYS A 82 -2.28 -0.96 -20.29
C LYS A 82 -3.04 0.33 -20.45
N TYR A 83 -3.95 0.37 -21.42
CA TYR A 83 -4.81 1.52 -21.66
C TYR A 83 -6.20 1.07 -22.12
N ILE A 84 -7.24 1.54 -21.43
CA ILE A 84 -8.65 1.33 -21.81
C ILE A 84 -9.10 2.52 -22.64
N TYR A 85 -9.71 2.29 -23.80
CA TYR A 85 -10.12 3.32 -24.74
C TYR A 85 -11.42 2.95 -25.45
N PHE A 86 -12.00 3.94 -26.11
CA PHE A 86 -13.22 3.81 -26.91
C PHE A 86 -12.87 3.89 -28.40
N CYS A 87 -13.51 3.07 -29.23
CA CYS A 87 -13.46 3.26 -30.68
C CYS A 87 -14.43 4.38 -31.12
N PRO A 88 -14.46 4.81 -32.39
CA PRO A 88 -15.23 5.99 -32.83
C PRO A 88 -16.75 5.84 -32.73
N ILE A 89 -17.22 4.61 -32.58
CA ILE A 89 -18.61 4.25 -32.34
C ILE A 89 -18.86 3.95 -30.84
N GLY A 90 -17.90 4.16 -29.95
CA GLY A 90 -18.11 4.08 -28.50
C GLY A 90 -17.94 2.69 -27.86
N LEU A 91 -17.57 1.66 -28.63
CA LEU A 91 -17.26 0.35 -28.04
C LEU A 91 -15.93 0.41 -27.27
N VAL A 92 -15.86 -0.34 -26.17
CA VAL A 92 -14.69 -0.32 -25.29
C VAL A 92 -13.69 -1.40 -25.70
N HIS A 93 -12.43 -0.99 -25.75
CA HIS A 93 -11.26 -1.83 -25.96
C HIS A 93 -10.20 -1.54 -24.91
N TRP A 94 -9.24 -2.44 -24.78
CA TRP A 94 -8.01 -2.17 -24.03
C TRP A 94 -6.80 -2.74 -24.74
N ALA A 95 -5.67 -2.07 -24.60
CA ALA A 95 -4.39 -2.44 -25.19
C ALA A 95 -3.37 -2.76 -24.09
N SER A 96 -2.52 -3.75 -24.33
CA SER A 96 -1.36 -4.09 -23.51
C SER A 96 -0.15 -4.29 -24.42
N PRO A 97 0.92 -3.48 -24.28
CA PRO A 97 2.04 -3.48 -25.21
C PRO A 97 2.87 -4.77 -25.09
N LEU A 98 3.47 -5.16 -26.22
CA LEU A 98 4.37 -6.28 -26.38
C LEU A 98 5.76 -5.74 -26.74
N PHE A 99 6.80 -6.29 -26.12
CA PHE A 99 8.18 -5.84 -26.32
C PHE A 99 9.13 -6.98 -26.68
N HIS A 100 10.19 -6.58 -27.36
CA HIS A 100 11.41 -7.35 -27.54
C HIS A 100 12.60 -6.42 -27.34
N GLU A 101 13.53 -6.78 -26.43
CA GLU A 101 14.70 -5.95 -26.10
C GLU A 101 14.36 -4.47 -25.83
N GLU A 102 13.34 -4.21 -25.00
CA GLU A 102 12.82 -2.86 -24.64
C GLU A 102 12.12 -2.08 -25.78
N ILE A 103 12.06 -2.62 -27.00
CA ILE A 103 11.38 -2.00 -28.13
C ILE A 103 9.94 -2.54 -28.23
N MET A 104 8.96 -1.64 -28.31
CA MET A 104 7.57 -2.04 -28.57
C MET A 104 7.46 -2.60 -30.00
N ILE A 105 7.01 -3.85 -30.10
CA ILE A 105 6.81 -4.54 -31.38
C ILE A 105 5.33 -4.66 -31.78
N GLY A 106 4.43 -4.40 -30.83
CA GLY A 106 2.99 -4.43 -31.03
C GLY A 106 2.24 -4.37 -29.71
N ALA A 107 0.96 -4.73 -29.71
CA ALA A 107 0.15 -4.84 -28.51
C ALA A 107 -0.88 -5.96 -28.62
N LEU A 108 -1.21 -6.56 -27.48
CA LEU A 108 -2.45 -7.31 -27.29
C LEU A 108 -3.61 -6.34 -27.16
N ILE A 109 -4.69 -6.60 -27.90
CA ILE A 109 -5.94 -5.85 -27.83
C ILE A 109 -7.03 -6.78 -27.31
N GLY A 110 -7.80 -6.32 -26.32
CA GLY A 110 -9.01 -6.96 -25.83
C GLY A 110 -10.24 -6.14 -26.15
N GLY A 111 -11.37 -6.81 -26.43
CA GLY A 111 -12.63 -6.20 -26.84
C GLY A 111 -13.01 -6.56 -28.28
N PRO A 112 -14.08 -5.97 -28.85
CA PRO A 112 -14.92 -4.93 -28.26
C PRO A 112 -15.84 -5.48 -27.14
N VAL A 113 -16.20 -4.61 -26.20
CA VAL A 113 -17.26 -4.85 -25.21
C VAL A 113 -18.16 -3.61 -25.07
N LEU A 114 -19.36 -3.82 -24.53
CA LEU A 114 -20.22 -2.73 -24.04
C LEU A 114 -19.98 -2.53 -22.55
N MET A 115 -19.81 -1.28 -22.11
CA MET A 115 -19.59 -0.94 -20.69
C MET A 115 -20.79 -0.23 -20.04
N VAL A 116 -21.81 0.10 -20.84
CA VAL A 116 -23.09 0.71 -20.42
C VAL A 116 -24.22 -0.23 -20.85
N GLU A 117 -25.29 -0.32 -20.06
CA GLU A 117 -26.42 -1.20 -20.35
C GLU A 117 -27.19 -0.77 -21.62
N HIS A 118 -27.77 -1.76 -22.31
CA HIS A 118 -28.29 -1.68 -23.67
C HIS A 118 -29.34 -0.57 -23.92
N GLU A 119 -30.08 -0.13 -22.90
CA GLU A 119 -31.19 0.82 -23.05
C GLU A 119 -30.75 2.30 -23.08
N GLU A 120 -29.64 2.65 -22.43
CA GLU A 120 -29.07 4.02 -22.45
C GLU A 120 -28.13 4.25 -23.65
N TYR A 121 -27.37 3.23 -24.06
CA TYR A 121 -26.39 3.36 -25.14
C TYR A 121 -27.02 3.61 -26.52
N PHE A 122 -28.21 3.08 -26.78
CA PHE A 122 -28.84 3.12 -28.10
C PHE A 122 -29.68 4.37 -28.38
N ARG A 123 -30.18 5.06 -27.33
CA ARG A 123 -31.19 6.13 -27.52
C ARG A 123 -30.62 7.48 -27.97
N ASP A 124 -29.39 7.84 -27.57
CA ASP A 124 -28.92 9.22 -27.77
C ASP A 124 -27.85 9.39 -28.87
N GLU A 125 -26.97 8.41 -29.10
CA GLU A 125 -25.78 8.62 -29.94
C GLU A 125 -25.91 8.11 -31.40
N TYR A 126 -26.74 7.09 -31.67
CA TYR A 126 -26.80 6.41 -32.98
C TYR A 126 -28.00 6.79 -33.83
N LEU A 127 -29.19 6.94 -33.23
CA LEU A 127 -30.42 7.31 -33.94
C LEU A 127 -30.30 8.70 -34.59
N SER A 128 -29.60 9.63 -33.92
CA SER A 128 -29.34 10.98 -34.42
C SER A 128 -28.20 11.03 -35.45
N ARG A 129 -27.14 10.25 -35.24
CA ARG A 129 -25.89 10.28 -36.05
C ARG A 129 -26.01 9.59 -37.40
N PHE A 130 -26.82 8.53 -37.51
CA PHE A 130 -26.96 7.74 -38.74
C PHE A 130 -28.33 7.86 -39.43
N SER A 131 -29.26 8.67 -38.89
CA SER A 131 -30.60 8.92 -39.48
C SER A 131 -31.34 7.62 -39.85
N LEU A 132 -31.37 6.67 -38.92
CA LEU A 132 -31.86 5.29 -39.14
C LEU A 132 -33.39 5.24 -39.20
N SER A 133 -33.94 4.40 -40.08
CA SER A 133 -35.34 3.97 -39.98
C SER A 133 -35.56 3.00 -38.81
N ASP A 134 -36.80 2.83 -38.36
CA ASP A 134 -37.13 1.92 -37.24
C ASP A 134 -36.67 0.47 -37.50
N ALA A 135 -36.77 0.00 -38.75
CA ALA A 135 -36.33 -1.34 -39.14
C ALA A 135 -34.80 -1.49 -39.13
N GLU A 136 -34.07 -0.44 -39.53
CA GLU A 136 -32.60 -0.42 -39.51
C GLU A 136 -32.07 -0.33 -38.08
N ALA A 137 -32.71 0.47 -37.24
CA ALA A 137 -32.40 0.57 -35.81
C ALA A 137 -32.60 -0.77 -35.11
N GLU A 138 -33.69 -1.49 -35.39
CA GLU A 138 -33.95 -2.81 -34.80
C GLU A 138 -32.92 -3.85 -35.26
N GLY A 139 -32.52 -3.82 -36.54
CA GLY A 139 -31.45 -4.68 -37.05
C GLY A 139 -30.09 -4.41 -36.39
N LEU A 140 -29.73 -3.13 -36.19
CA LEU A 140 -28.49 -2.77 -35.49
C LEU A 140 -28.54 -3.12 -33.99
N ARG A 141 -29.71 -3.05 -33.34
CA ARG A 141 -29.90 -3.51 -31.95
C ARG A 141 -29.59 -4.99 -31.80
N ALA A 142 -30.09 -5.82 -32.71
CA ALA A 142 -29.85 -7.26 -32.67
C ALA A 142 -28.35 -7.59 -32.78
N GLU A 143 -27.62 -6.88 -33.64
CA GLU A 143 -26.17 -7.05 -33.80
C GLU A 143 -25.37 -6.52 -32.60
N LEU A 144 -25.77 -5.39 -32.01
CA LEU A 144 -25.17 -4.86 -30.78
C LEU A 144 -25.34 -5.81 -29.59
N ASN A 145 -26.42 -6.60 -29.55
CA ASN A 145 -26.64 -7.63 -28.52
C ASN A 145 -25.65 -8.82 -28.63
N GLU A 146 -24.97 -9.00 -29.75
CA GLU A 146 -23.91 -10.01 -29.88
C GLU A 146 -22.60 -9.56 -29.22
N ILE A 147 -22.42 -8.25 -28.96
CA ILE A 147 -21.25 -7.72 -28.28
C ILE A 147 -21.40 -7.92 -26.77
N PRO A 148 -20.43 -8.55 -26.09
CA PRO A 148 -20.56 -8.84 -24.67
C PRO A 148 -20.60 -7.55 -23.84
N TYR A 149 -21.59 -7.46 -22.95
CA TYR A 149 -21.62 -6.45 -21.89
C TYR A 149 -20.68 -6.82 -20.74
N LYS A 150 -19.85 -5.88 -20.31
CA LYS A 150 -18.94 -6.00 -19.18
C LYS A 150 -18.93 -4.70 -18.37
N PRO A 151 -19.27 -4.72 -17.07
CA PRO A 151 -19.24 -3.50 -16.25
C PRO A 151 -17.79 -2.99 -16.06
N PRO A 152 -17.60 -1.69 -15.74
CA PRO A 152 -16.28 -1.06 -15.65
C PRO A 152 -15.26 -1.79 -14.77
N GLU A 153 -15.69 -2.33 -13.64
CA GLU A 153 -14.84 -3.09 -12.71
C GLU A 153 -14.30 -4.37 -13.37
N VAL A 154 -15.16 -5.07 -14.12
CA VAL A 154 -14.79 -6.28 -14.85
C VAL A 154 -13.85 -5.94 -16.02
N VAL A 155 -14.10 -4.85 -16.76
CA VAL A 155 -13.17 -4.37 -17.79
C VAL A 155 -11.80 -4.07 -17.19
N THR A 156 -11.76 -3.47 -16.00
CA THR A 156 -10.52 -3.18 -15.29
C THR A 156 -9.76 -4.48 -14.95
N SER A 157 -10.44 -5.50 -14.42
CA SER A 157 -9.82 -6.81 -14.15
C SER A 157 -9.36 -7.53 -15.41
N LEU A 158 -10.17 -7.52 -16.48
CA LEU A 158 -9.82 -8.13 -17.77
C LEU A 158 -8.60 -7.45 -18.40
N SER A 159 -8.51 -6.12 -18.33
CA SER A 159 -7.33 -5.38 -18.80
C SER A 159 -6.05 -5.74 -18.04
N GLU A 160 -6.16 -6.07 -16.74
CA GLU A 160 -5.01 -6.54 -15.94
C GLU A 160 -4.58 -7.94 -16.39
N LEU A 161 -5.53 -8.85 -16.61
CA LEU A 161 -5.24 -10.19 -17.09
C LEU A 161 -4.57 -10.17 -18.47
N LEU A 162 -5.05 -9.33 -19.39
CA LEU A 162 -4.45 -9.19 -20.71
C LEU A 162 -3.01 -8.64 -20.63
N PHE A 163 -2.76 -7.72 -19.70
CA PHE A 163 -1.42 -7.20 -19.46
C PHE A 163 -0.47 -8.26 -18.90
N ILE A 164 -0.92 -9.08 -17.94
CA ILE A 164 -0.10 -10.19 -17.42
C ILE A 164 0.27 -11.15 -18.55
N LEU A 165 -0.67 -11.43 -19.46
CA LEU A 165 -0.37 -12.22 -20.66
C LEU A 165 0.62 -11.51 -21.58
N SER A 166 0.53 -10.19 -21.77
CA SER A 166 1.48 -9.45 -22.59
C SER A 166 2.90 -9.55 -22.03
N LEU A 167 3.07 -9.53 -20.71
CA LEU A 167 4.36 -9.75 -20.06
C LEU A 167 4.88 -11.18 -20.24
N TYR A 168 4.00 -12.19 -20.17
CA TYR A 168 4.37 -13.59 -20.36
C TYR A 168 4.81 -13.91 -21.79
N ILE A 169 4.21 -13.23 -22.78
CA ILE A 169 4.52 -13.45 -24.20
C ILE A 169 5.69 -12.57 -24.65
N SER A 170 5.90 -11.41 -24.01
CA SER A 170 7.04 -10.53 -24.29
C SER A 170 8.34 -11.14 -23.75
N ASP A 171 9.46 -10.86 -24.42
CA ASP A 171 10.79 -11.28 -23.96
C ASP A 171 11.35 -10.30 -22.92
N LEU A 172 10.57 -10.06 -21.86
CA LEU A 172 10.88 -9.10 -20.81
C LEU A 172 11.09 -9.79 -19.47
N LYS A 173 12.11 -9.35 -18.74
CA LYS A 173 12.23 -9.67 -17.32
C LYS A 173 11.14 -8.89 -16.58
N ALA A 174 10.14 -9.60 -16.07
CA ALA A 174 8.97 -9.03 -15.38
C ALA A 174 9.28 -7.94 -14.32
N ALA A 175 10.48 -7.95 -13.73
CA ALA A 175 10.92 -6.95 -12.76
C ALA A 175 11.09 -5.52 -13.34
N GLU A 176 11.61 -5.38 -14.56
CA GLU A 176 11.86 -4.07 -15.19
C GLU A 176 10.53 -3.38 -15.58
N PHE A 177 9.56 -4.16 -16.02
CA PHE A 177 8.24 -3.65 -16.41
C PHE A 177 7.36 -3.23 -15.22
N MET A 178 7.46 -3.94 -14.10
CA MET A 178 6.82 -3.51 -12.85
C MET A 178 7.35 -2.15 -12.38
N GLU A 179 8.64 -1.89 -12.61
CA GLU A 179 9.29 -0.62 -12.25
C GLU A 179 8.73 0.56 -13.06
N GLU A 180 8.59 0.40 -14.37
CA GLU A 180 8.03 1.43 -15.25
C GLU A 180 6.54 1.68 -14.99
N ARG A 181 5.77 0.63 -14.66
CA ARG A 181 4.36 0.77 -14.25
C ARG A 181 4.21 1.58 -12.98
N GLU A 182 5.06 1.34 -11.98
CA GLU A 182 5.05 2.13 -10.75
C GLU A 182 5.34 3.61 -11.03
N ARG A 183 6.27 3.92 -11.94
CA ARG A 183 6.56 5.30 -12.38
C ARG A 183 5.34 5.98 -12.99
N LEU A 184 4.66 5.31 -13.92
CA LEU A 184 3.56 5.90 -14.69
C LEU A 184 2.27 6.02 -13.87
N ALA A 185 1.97 5.04 -13.03
CA ALA A 185 0.87 5.14 -12.05
C ALA A 185 1.09 6.30 -11.08
N GLN A 186 2.34 6.53 -10.65
CA GLN A 186 2.67 7.65 -9.80
C GLN A 186 2.51 9.00 -10.52
N GLN A 187 2.94 9.11 -11.78
CA GLN A 187 2.77 10.32 -12.59
C GLN A 187 1.28 10.69 -12.76
N SER A 188 0.42 9.71 -13.03
CA SER A 188 -1.03 9.92 -13.18
C SER A 188 -1.67 10.52 -11.91
N ASN A 189 -1.31 9.98 -10.74
CA ASN A 189 -1.79 10.49 -9.45
C ASN A 189 -1.36 11.94 -9.20
N ILE A 190 -0.11 12.27 -9.52
CA ILE A 190 0.41 13.63 -9.35
C ILE A 190 -0.27 14.59 -10.34
N SER A 191 -0.43 14.19 -11.61
CA SER A 191 -1.09 14.99 -12.64
C SER A 191 -2.55 15.29 -12.29
N THR A 192 -3.29 14.30 -11.79
CA THR A 192 -4.67 14.45 -11.31
C THR A 192 -4.76 15.47 -10.17
N TYR A 193 -3.83 15.43 -9.23
CA TYR A 193 -3.77 16.39 -8.13
C TYR A 193 -3.39 17.80 -8.62
N ILE A 194 -2.45 17.93 -9.56
CA ILE A 194 -2.12 19.22 -10.18
C ILE A 194 -3.34 19.80 -10.91
N HIS A 195 -4.09 18.98 -11.62
CA HIS A 195 -5.33 19.41 -12.27
C HIS A 195 -6.36 19.89 -11.24
N HIS A 196 -6.54 19.14 -10.14
CA HIS A 196 -7.40 19.54 -9.01
C HIS A 196 -6.98 20.90 -8.40
N LEU A 197 -5.67 21.13 -8.22
CA LEU A 197 -5.15 22.42 -7.76
C LEU A 197 -5.47 23.56 -8.74
N LYS A 198 -5.33 23.31 -10.05
CA LYS A 198 -5.64 24.30 -11.10
C LYS A 198 -7.14 24.58 -11.22
N SER A 199 -8.00 23.59 -10.99
CA SER A 199 -9.47 23.73 -11.10
C SER A 199 -10.12 24.39 -9.88
N MET A 200 -9.47 24.40 -8.71
CA MET A 200 -9.99 25.06 -7.50
C MET A 200 -9.50 26.51 -7.31
N GLY A 201 -8.58 27.02 -8.13
CA GLY A 201 -7.86 28.28 -7.88
C GLY A 201 -8.12 29.38 -8.90
N GLY A 202 -9.19 30.16 -8.71
CA GLY A 202 -9.38 31.47 -9.34
C GLY A 202 -8.61 32.61 -8.68
N ASP A 203 -7.67 32.31 -7.76
CA ASP A 203 -6.89 33.29 -7.02
C ASP A 203 -5.43 32.81 -6.93
N GLU A 204 -4.53 33.42 -7.71
CA GLU A 204 -3.10 33.10 -7.81
C GLU A 204 -2.37 33.20 -6.46
N SER A 205 -2.95 33.91 -5.48
CA SER A 205 -2.44 34.09 -4.12
C SER A 205 -2.36 32.77 -3.32
N LEU A 206 -3.33 31.86 -3.48
CA LEU A 206 -3.39 30.58 -2.74
C LEU A 206 -2.47 29.48 -3.30
N MET A 207 -1.86 29.70 -4.47
CA MET A 207 -1.00 28.73 -5.18
C MET A 207 0.48 28.75 -4.73
N THR A 208 0.86 29.66 -3.82
CA THR A 208 2.28 29.98 -3.57
C THR A 208 2.86 29.43 -2.26
N GLY A 209 2.04 28.91 -1.35
CA GLY A 209 2.49 28.41 -0.04
C GLY A 209 2.79 26.92 -0.01
N TYR A 210 4.01 26.53 0.37
CA TYR A 210 4.35 25.12 0.62
C TYR A 210 3.58 24.59 1.86
N PRO A 211 2.89 23.44 1.79
CA PRO A 211 1.97 22.99 2.83
C PRO A 211 2.67 22.29 4.00
N LEU A 212 3.30 23.06 4.90
CA LEU A 212 4.02 22.56 6.09
C LEU A 212 3.19 21.64 7.02
N LYS A 213 1.86 21.78 7.02
CA LYS A 213 0.99 20.89 7.80
C LYS A 213 1.00 19.45 7.26
N LYS A 214 0.95 19.31 5.93
CA LYS A 214 0.98 18.01 5.24
C LYS A 214 2.34 17.33 5.39
N GLU A 215 3.42 18.11 5.41
CA GLU A 215 4.76 17.60 5.70
C GLU A 215 4.83 16.91 7.08
N ARG A 216 4.34 17.57 8.13
CA ARG A 216 4.32 16.99 9.49
C ARG A 216 3.47 15.74 9.60
N GLU A 217 2.34 15.72 8.90
CA GLU A 217 1.46 14.57 8.86
C GLU A 217 2.12 13.40 8.11
N LEU A 218 2.86 13.66 7.03
CA LEU A 218 3.63 12.64 6.31
C LEU A 218 4.69 12.02 7.22
N MET A 219 5.45 12.85 7.95
CA MET A 219 6.42 12.35 8.91
C MET A 219 5.78 11.44 9.97
N LYS A 220 4.61 11.81 10.48
CA LYS A 220 3.88 10.99 11.45
C LYS A 220 3.49 9.63 10.86
N LEU A 221 2.96 9.60 9.64
CA LEU A 221 2.54 8.35 8.99
C LEU A 221 3.74 7.40 8.77
N ILE A 222 4.88 7.94 8.34
CA ILE A 222 6.12 7.18 8.17
C ILE A 222 6.61 6.60 9.51
N SER A 223 6.61 7.41 10.57
CA SER A 223 7.02 6.96 11.91
C SER A 223 6.14 5.82 12.47
N LEU A 224 4.92 5.68 11.93
CA LEU A 224 3.96 4.64 12.29
C LEU A 224 3.99 3.44 11.34
N GLY A 225 4.81 3.47 10.29
CA GLY A 225 4.86 2.41 9.28
C GLY A 225 3.68 2.43 8.28
N ASP A 226 2.88 3.49 8.24
CA ASP A 226 1.73 3.58 7.34
C ASP A 226 2.15 3.94 5.90
N LYS A 227 2.39 2.90 5.10
CA LYS A 227 2.85 3.02 3.71
C LYS A 227 1.83 3.63 2.76
N GLU A 228 0.54 3.29 2.91
CA GLU A 228 -0.51 3.77 2.02
C GLU A 228 -0.82 5.24 2.26
N GLY A 229 -1.00 5.62 3.53
CA GLY A 229 -1.21 7.01 3.94
C GLY A 229 -0.03 7.90 3.55
N SER A 230 1.20 7.42 3.78
CA SER A 230 2.41 8.15 3.40
C SER A 230 2.52 8.38 1.90
N ARG A 231 2.17 7.37 1.08
CA ARG A 231 2.18 7.49 -0.38
C ARG A 231 1.21 8.54 -0.90
N LYS A 232 -0.01 8.58 -0.36
CA LYS A 232 -1.02 9.57 -0.74
C LYS A 232 -0.51 10.99 -0.48
N LEU A 233 -0.02 11.24 0.74
CA LEU A 233 0.38 12.57 1.17
C LEU A 233 1.66 13.05 0.49
N LEU A 234 2.59 12.13 0.18
CA LEU A 234 3.77 12.41 -0.63
C LEU A 234 3.38 12.91 -2.04
N ASN A 235 2.44 12.25 -2.71
CA ASN A 235 1.99 12.67 -4.05
C ASN A 235 1.40 14.10 -4.04
N GLU A 236 0.66 14.46 -3.00
CA GLU A 236 0.14 15.81 -2.82
C GLU A 236 1.27 16.84 -2.65
N LEU A 237 2.27 16.54 -1.81
CA LEU A 237 3.45 17.40 -1.62
C LEU A 237 4.24 17.59 -2.93
N LEU A 238 4.43 16.52 -3.71
CA LEU A 238 5.10 16.59 -5.01
C LEU A 238 4.34 17.50 -5.99
N GLY A 239 3.01 17.44 -6.01
CA GLY A 239 2.20 18.37 -6.81
C GLY A 239 2.48 19.85 -6.45
N HIS A 240 2.56 20.17 -5.15
CA HIS A 240 2.94 21.53 -4.71
C HIS A 240 4.37 21.90 -5.09
N VAL A 241 5.33 20.98 -4.96
CA VAL A 241 6.73 21.21 -5.38
C VAL A 241 6.79 21.52 -6.87
N PHE A 242 6.06 20.81 -7.72
CA PHE A 242 6.12 21.02 -9.17
C PHE A 242 5.47 22.32 -9.61
N VAL A 243 4.32 22.67 -9.02
CA VAL A 243 3.64 23.94 -9.29
C VAL A 243 4.51 25.12 -8.84
N SER A 244 5.06 25.07 -7.62
CA SER A 244 5.86 26.17 -7.05
C SER A 244 7.25 26.31 -7.66
N SER A 245 7.83 25.24 -8.22
CA SER A 245 9.17 25.27 -8.84
C SER A 245 9.16 25.82 -10.27
N GLY A 246 8.00 26.04 -10.88
CA GLY A 246 7.88 26.60 -12.24
C GLY A 246 8.60 25.77 -13.30
N GLY A 247 8.66 24.44 -13.12
CA GLY A 247 9.35 23.52 -14.04
C GLY A 247 10.88 23.52 -13.98
N LYS A 248 11.50 24.28 -13.06
CA LYS A 248 12.97 24.28 -12.91
C LYS A 248 13.44 23.04 -12.16
N ILE A 249 14.06 22.11 -12.89
CA ILE A 249 14.48 20.81 -12.36
C ILE A 249 15.43 20.92 -11.15
N ASP A 250 16.33 21.89 -11.13
CA ASP A 250 17.27 22.07 -10.01
C ASP A 250 16.58 22.52 -8.72
N VAL A 251 15.51 23.32 -8.85
CA VAL A 251 14.68 23.72 -7.70
C VAL A 251 13.90 22.51 -7.17
N VAL A 252 13.38 21.68 -8.08
CA VAL A 252 12.70 20.43 -7.72
C VAL A 252 13.67 19.47 -7.00
N LYS A 253 14.89 19.30 -7.50
CA LYS A 253 15.95 18.48 -6.86
C LYS A 253 16.25 18.95 -5.44
N ALA A 254 16.40 20.26 -5.24
CA ALA A 254 16.67 20.83 -3.91
C ALA A 254 15.52 20.55 -2.93
N ARG A 255 14.26 20.73 -3.37
CA ARG A 255 13.07 20.45 -2.55
C ARG A 255 12.89 18.96 -2.25
N ILE A 256 13.21 18.10 -3.20
CA ILE A 256 13.15 16.65 -2.99
C ILE A 256 14.24 16.20 -2.01
N LEU A 257 15.44 16.78 -2.06
CA LEU A 257 16.47 16.51 -1.06
C LEU A 257 16.05 16.91 0.35
N GLU A 258 15.42 18.08 0.50
CA GLU A 258 14.83 18.51 1.77
C GLU A 258 13.80 17.48 2.27
N LEU A 259 12.93 17.02 1.37
CA LEU A 259 11.96 15.99 1.69
C LEU A 259 12.62 14.68 2.12
N VAL A 260 13.61 14.17 1.39
CA VAL A 260 14.36 12.94 1.75
C VAL A 260 14.95 13.03 3.15
N VAL A 261 15.51 14.18 3.54
CA VAL A 261 16.02 14.39 4.90
C VAL A 261 14.90 14.26 5.93
N LEU A 262 13.73 14.85 5.68
CA LEU A 262 12.57 14.75 6.57
C LEU A 262 12.04 13.32 6.68
N LEU A 263 11.92 12.59 5.56
CA LEU A 263 11.49 11.20 5.54
C LEU A 263 12.46 10.31 6.37
N SER A 264 13.77 10.55 6.22
CA SER A 264 14.80 9.81 6.97
C SER A 264 14.69 10.07 8.47
N ARG A 265 14.39 11.31 8.88
CA ARG A 265 14.21 11.69 10.28
C ARG A 265 12.95 11.04 10.87
N ALA A 266 11.86 11.03 10.11
CA ALA A 266 10.63 10.35 10.49
C ALA A 266 10.83 8.84 10.70
N ALA A 267 11.62 8.19 9.84
CA ALA A 267 11.94 6.76 9.99
C ALA A 267 12.79 6.50 11.25
N MET A 268 13.78 7.35 11.54
CA MET A 268 14.55 7.27 12.79
C MET A 268 13.66 7.47 14.03
N GLU A 269 12.69 8.39 13.97
CA GLU A 269 11.67 8.56 15.02
C GLU A 269 10.76 7.33 15.16
N GLY A 270 10.44 6.67 14.04
CA GLY A 270 9.77 5.35 14.00
C GLY A 270 10.66 4.20 14.48
N GLY A 271 11.94 4.47 14.75
CA GLY A 271 12.87 3.51 15.33
C GLY A 271 13.66 2.68 14.33
N ALA A 272 13.77 3.13 13.08
CA ALA A 272 14.73 2.61 12.11
C ALA A 272 16.18 2.82 12.60
N ASP A 273 17.08 1.92 12.21
CA ASP A 273 18.48 1.97 12.61
C ASP A 273 19.20 3.20 12.03
N VAL A 274 19.90 3.93 12.89
CA VAL A 274 20.49 5.23 12.54
C VAL A 274 21.65 5.06 11.57
N GLU A 275 22.53 4.07 11.76
CA GLU A 275 23.67 3.83 10.86
C GLU A 275 23.20 3.40 9.47
N GLN A 276 22.17 2.55 9.40
CA GLN A 276 21.53 2.14 8.16
C GLN A 276 20.90 3.33 7.42
N ILE A 277 20.18 4.21 8.12
CA ILE A 277 19.57 5.41 7.53
C ILE A 277 20.66 6.37 7.01
N PHE A 278 21.74 6.59 7.75
CA PHE A 278 22.86 7.41 7.28
C PHE A 278 23.53 6.84 6.03
N GLY A 279 23.76 5.52 5.99
CA GLY A 279 24.32 4.85 4.80
C GLY A 279 23.43 5.01 3.56
N LEU A 280 22.10 4.92 3.72
CA LEU A 280 21.15 5.15 2.63
C LEU A 280 21.14 6.61 2.17
N ASN A 281 21.11 7.57 3.10
CA ASN A 281 21.15 9.00 2.78
C ASN A 281 22.39 9.37 1.95
N TYR A 282 23.56 8.82 2.27
CA TYR A 282 24.78 9.03 1.48
C TYR A 282 24.63 8.54 0.03
N ASN A 283 24.00 7.37 -0.17
CA ASN A 283 23.73 6.84 -1.51
C ASN A 283 22.73 7.71 -2.27
N TYR A 284 21.68 8.20 -1.60
CA TYR A 284 20.65 9.02 -2.21
C TYR A 284 21.18 10.38 -2.68
N LEU A 285 22.07 11.02 -1.92
CA LEU A 285 22.73 12.26 -2.33
C LEU A 285 23.49 12.12 -3.67
N ASN A 286 24.09 10.95 -3.91
CA ASN A 286 24.80 10.70 -5.17
C ASN A 286 23.87 10.35 -6.34
N GLN A 287 22.69 9.80 -6.07
CA GLN A 287 21.72 9.39 -7.09
C GLN A 287 20.94 10.58 -7.65
N VAL A 288 20.50 11.52 -6.79
CA VAL A 288 19.62 12.63 -7.20
C VAL A 288 20.22 13.50 -8.32
N HIS A 289 21.54 13.65 -8.35
CA HIS A 289 22.22 14.46 -9.35
C HIS A 289 22.14 13.87 -10.76
N LYS A 290 21.95 12.55 -10.88
CA LYS A 290 21.89 11.83 -12.16
C LYS A 290 20.49 11.84 -12.79
N LEU A 291 19.47 12.17 -12.00
CA LEU A 291 18.07 12.18 -12.45
C LEU A 291 17.76 13.52 -13.12
N ASN A 292 17.12 13.52 -14.30
CA ASN A 292 16.90 14.74 -15.07
C ASN A 292 15.44 15.01 -15.44
N SER A 293 14.52 14.13 -15.04
CA SER A 293 13.09 14.32 -15.22
C SER A 293 12.37 14.40 -13.87
N VAL A 294 11.21 15.05 -13.88
CA VAL A 294 10.34 15.16 -12.71
C VAL A 294 9.75 13.80 -12.35
N GLU A 295 9.51 12.98 -13.37
CA GLU A 295 9.03 11.61 -13.29
C GLU A 295 10.02 10.72 -12.52
N ASP A 296 11.29 10.76 -12.91
CA ASP A 296 12.37 9.99 -12.27
C ASP A 296 12.53 10.39 -10.82
N LEU A 297 12.52 11.70 -10.56
CA LEU A 297 12.62 12.26 -9.23
C LEU A 297 11.44 11.87 -8.34
N SER A 298 10.22 11.90 -8.88
CA SER A 298 9.00 11.49 -8.18
C SER A 298 9.07 10.02 -7.80
N TYR A 299 9.40 9.17 -8.76
CA TYR A 299 9.50 7.74 -8.54
C TYR A 299 10.58 7.40 -7.52
N TRP A 300 11.75 8.00 -7.68
CA TRP A 300 12.87 7.82 -6.78
C TRP A 300 12.53 8.20 -5.34
N VAL A 301 11.91 9.36 -5.09
CA VAL A 301 11.55 9.76 -3.72
C VAL A 301 10.42 8.88 -3.12
N SER A 302 9.51 8.37 -3.95
CA SER A 302 8.50 7.40 -3.50
C SER A 302 9.11 6.07 -3.08
N ARG A 303 10.12 5.59 -3.82
CA ARG A 303 10.90 4.40 -3.44
C ARG A 303 11.66 4.62 -2.14
N ILE A 304 12.22 5.81 -1.93
CA ILE A 304 12.87 6.19 -0.67
C ILE A 304 11.86 6.19 0.48
N MET A 305 10.70 6.83 0.31
CA MET A 305 9.64 6.85 1.33
C MET A 305 9.19 5.44 1.68
N ALA A 306 8.92 4.59 0.68
CA ALA A 306 8.55 3.20 0.88
C ALA A 306 9.65 2.44 1.64
N ARG A 307 10.92 2.60 1.23
CA ARG A 307 12.06 1.96 1.90
C ARG A 307 12.19 2.40 3.34
N PHE A 308 12.11 3.70 3.62
CA PHE A 308 12.15 4.23 4.98
C PHE A 308 10.99 3.73 5.82
N THR A 309 9.80 3.62 5.25
CA THR A 309 8.63 3.03 5.93
C THR A 309 8.84 1.53 6.19
N ASP A 310 9.44 0.78 5.27
CA ASP A 310 9.76 -0.64 5.46
C ASP A 310 10.89 -0.87 6.49
N LEU A 311 11.78 0.13 6.66
CA LEU A 311 12.84 0.13 7.67
C LEU A 311 12.35 0.55 9.05
N VAL A 312 11.15 1.15 9.12
CA VAL A 312 10.34 1.11 10.33
C VAL A 312 9.83 -0.33 10.44
N PHE A 313 10.71 -1.21 10.92
CA PHE A 313 10.47 -2.64 11.07
C PHE A 313 9.09 -2.94 11.69
N ASP A 314 8.64 -4.20 11.51
CA ASP A 314 7.81 -5.00 12.44
C ASP A 314 8.39 -5.04 13.88
N LEU A 315 8.59 -3.88 14.50
CA LEU A 315 9.25 -3.63 15.78
C LEU A 315 8.25 -3.38 16.90
N GLN A 316 6.98 -3.74 16.75
CA GLN A 316 6.13 -3.88 17.93
C GLN A 316 6.60 -5.10 18.72
N ASP A 317 6.49 -6.34 18.22
CA ASP A 317 6.79 -7.51 19.06
C ASP A 317 8.26 -7.64 19.52
N VAL A 318 9.25 -7.47 18.64
CA VAL A 318 10.67 -7.67 19.03
C VAL A 318 11.22 -6.54 19.91
N LYS A 319 10.80 -5.28 19.65
CA LYS A 319 11.19 -4.12 20.48
C LYS A 319 10.36 -4.05 21.75
N HIS A 320 9.09 -4.47 21.75
CA HIS A 320 8.31 -4.67 22.97
C HIS A 320 8.99 -5.68 23.86
N VAL A 321 9.46 -6.82 23.33
CA VAL A 321 10.20 -7.81 24.13
C VAL A 321 11.47 -7.22 24.74
N ASP A 322 12.31 -6.50 23.99
CA ASP A 322 13.54 -5.87 24.54
C ASP A 322 13.25 -4.72 25.52
N VAL A 323 12.29 -3.85 25.20
CA VAL A 323 11.81 -2.76 26.06
C VAL A 323 11.22 -3.32 27.36
N MET A 324 10.42 -4.39 27.27
CA MET A 324 9.85 -5.05 28.43
C MET A 324 10.91 -5.76 29.25
N HIS A 325 11.93 -6.38 28.63
CA HIS A 325 13.08 -6.93 29.34
C HIS A 325 13.84 -5.85 30.12
N LYS A 326 14.16 -4.70 29.49
CA LYS A 326 14.83 -3.57 30.15
C LYS A 326 13.98 -2.97 31.27
N ALA A 327 12.69 -2.79 31.05
CA ALA A 327 11.75 -2.32 32.08
C ALA A 327 11.68 -3.28 33.27
N MET A 328 11.57 -4.60 33.02
CA MET A 328 11.56 -5.62 34.06
C MET A 328 12.88 -5.67 34.84
N ASP A 329 14.02 -5.56 34.16
CA ASP A 329 15.34 -5.53 34.80
C ASP A 329 15.50 -4.28 35.68
N TYR A 330 15.09 -3.11 35.18
CA TYR A 330 15.06 -1.88 35.97
C TYR A 330 14.22 -2.03 37.23
N ILE A 331 13.00 -2.59 37.12
CA ILE A 331 12.12 -2.85 38.27
C ILE A 331 12.78 -3.81 39.26
N LYS A 332 13.38 -4.92 38.78
CA LYS A 332 14.06 -5.90 39.64
C LYS A 332 15.28 -5.33 40.35
N ARG A 333 15.98 -4.36 39.76
CA ARG A 333 17.13 -3.70 40.39
C ARG A 333 16.72 -2.59 41.37
N ASN A 334 15.55 -1.99 41.17
CA ASN A 334 15.11 -0.80 41.91
C ASN A 334 13.85 -0.99 42.77
N TYR A 335 13.33 -2.21 42.93
CA TYR A 335 12.06 -2.47 43.63
C TYR A 335 11.98 -1.90 45.05
N HIS A 336 13.11 -1.83 45.76
CA HIS A 336 13.22 -1.32 47.13
C HIS A 336 13.06 0.21 47.23
N LYS A 337 13.10 0.92 46.09
CA LYS A 337 12.94 2.38 46.01
C LYS A 337 11.51 2.76 45.68
N LYS A 338 11.18 4.05 45.88
CA LYS A 338 9.92 4.65 45.41
C LYS A 338 10.00 4.94 43.91
N ILE A 339 9.77 3.91 43.09
CA ILE A 339 9.69 4.02 41.63
C ILE A 339 8.23 4.18 41.18
N THR A 340 8.02 5.08 40.23
CA THR A 340 6.73 5.36 39.59
C THR A 340 6.68 4.79 38.18
N LEU A 341 5.49 4.73 37.59
CA LEU A 341 5.32 4.32 36.20
C LEU A 341 6.08 5.24 35.24
N LYS A 342 6.12 6.55 35.55
CA LYS A 342 6.85 7.53 34.75
C LYS A 342 8.35 7.27 34.76
N ASP A 343 8.93 6.95 35.93
CA ASP A 343 10.37 6.69 36.03
C ASP A 343 10.82 5.50 35.16
N VAL A 344 10.00 4.45 35.09
CA VAL A 344 10.29 3.28 34.24
C VAL A 344 10.07 3.60 32.76
N ALA A 345 9.02 4.36 32.43
CA ALA A 345 8.74 4.80 31.07
C ALA A 345 9.89 5.67 30.53
N ASP A 346 10.36 6.63 31.33
CA ASP A 346 11.50 7.50 31.00
C ASP A 346 12.78 6.67 30.81
N HIS A 347 13.02 5.65 31.66
CA HIS A 347 14.18 4.75 31.55
C HIS A 347 14.22 3.97 30.22
N VAL A 348 13.07 3.67 29.64
CA VAL A 348 12.97 2.98 28.34
C VAL A 348 12.63 3.93 27.19
N ASN A 349 12.75 5.24 27.40
CA ASN A 349 12.48 6.30 26.41
C ASN A 349 11.05 6.28 25.85
N LEU A 350 10.04 6.00 26.67
CA LEU A 350 8.62 5.99 26.30
C LEU A 350 7.80 6.98 27.12
N SER A 351 6.69 7.46 26.55
CA SER A 351 5.70 8.21 27.33
C SER A 351 4.98 7.33 28.35
N ALA A 352 4.65 7.86 29.52
CA ALA A 352 3.94 7.14 30.57
C ALA A 352 2.59 6.53 30.09
N SER A 353 1.84 7.25 29.26
CA SER A 353 0.55 6.78 28.73
C SER A 353 0.72 5.62 27.74
N TYR A 354 1.78 5.64 26.93
CA TYR A 354 2.09 4.55 26.01
C TYR A 354 2.61 3.32 26.77
N PHE A 355 3.58 3.51 27.67
CA PHE A 355 4.14 2.44 28.51
C PHE A 355 3.06 1.75 29.36
N SER A 356 2.10 2.49 29.92
CA SER A 356 1.02 1.89 30.72
C SER A 356 0.13 0.95 29.91
N ARG A 357 -0.16 1.28 28.64
CA ARG A 357 -0.95 0.43 27.76
C ARG A 357 -0.14 -0.79 27.35
N LEU A 358 1.10 -0.55 26.89
CA LEU A 358 2.05 -1.57 26.49
C LEU A 358 2.27 -2.62 27.59
N PHE A 359 2.64 -2.19 28.80
CA PHE A 359 2.92 -3.08 29.92
C PHE A 359 1.71 -3.95 30.29
N LYS A 360 0.50 -3.38 30.24
CA LYS A 360 -0.73 -4.12 30.55
C LYS A 360 -1.05 -5.18 29.50
N THR A 361 -0.83 -4.86 28.22
CA THR A 361 -1.03 -5.80 27.10
C THR A 361 -0.03 -6.95 27.19
N GLU A 362 1.27 -6.66 27.33
CA GLU A 362 2.34 -7.67 27.32
C GLU A 362 2.35 -8.55 28.59
N MET A 363 2.10 -7.97 29.76
CA MET A 363 2.19 -8.69 31.05
C MET A 363 0.84 -9.20 31.56
N ALA A 364 -0.25 -8.92 30.85
CA ALA A 364 -1.63 -9.14 31.30
C ALA A 364 -1.93 -8.56 32.71
N MET A 365 -1.13 -7.60 33.18
CA MET A 365 -1.25 -6.98 34.50
C MET A 365 -0.68 -5.57 34.51
N THR A 366 -1.10 -4.75 35.49
CA THR A 366 -0.60 -3.38 35.60
C THR A 366 0.81 -3.32 36.19
N PHE A 367 1.54 -2.25 35.89
CA PHE A 367 2.85 -1.94 36.48
C PHE A 367 2.84 -2.07 38.01
N THR A 368 1.88 -1.45 38.70
CA THR A 368 1.77 -1.48 40.15
C THR A 368 1.59 -2.90 40.69
N HIS A 369 0.83 -3.75 39.98
CA HIS A 369 0.67 -5.14 40.36
C HIS A 369 2.00 -5.89 40.24
N TYR A 370 2.69 -5.75 39.11
CA TYR A 370 3.97 -6.40 38.87
C TYR A 370 5.04 -5.97 39.87
N LEU A 371 5.18 -4.68 40.15
CA LEU A 371 6.11 -4.15 41.16
C LEU A 371 5.85 -4.78 42.53
N ASN A 372 4.59 -4.78 42.98
CA ASN A 372 4.22 -5.40 44.24
C ASN A 372 4.54 -6.90 44.28
N ARG A 373 4.30 -7.62 43.18
CA ARG A 373 4.67 -9.04 43.07
C ARG A 373 6.17 -9.24 43.29
N VAL A 374 7.03 -8.46 42.62
CA VAL A 374 8.49 -8.52 42.80
C VAL A 374 8.86 -8.27 44.26
N ARG A 375 8.31 -7.22 44.89
CA ARG A 375 8.57 -6.91 46.31
C ARG A 375 8.16 -8.04 47.25
N ILE A 376 7.00 -8.66 47.02
CA ILE A 376 6.55 -9.81 47.80
C ILE A 376 7.49 -11.00 47.64
N GLU A 377 7.90 -11.34 46.42
CA GLU A 377 8.83 -12.45 46.19
C GLU A 377 10.17 -12.22 46.91
N GLN A 378 10.70 -10.98 46.89
CA GLN A 378 11.92 -10.62 47.61
C GLN A 378 11.75 -10.64 49.13
N SER A 379 10.56 -10.32 49.65
CA SER A 379 10.27 -10.37 51.08
C SER A 379 10.28 -11.79 51.66
N LYS A 380 10.01 -12.82 50.85
CA LYS A 380 9.88 -14.22 51.33
C LYS A 380 11.16 -14.73 51.97
N SER A 381 12.33 -14.41 51.42
CA SER A 381 13.63 -14.82 51.98
C SER A 381 13.91 -14.13 53.32
N LEU A 382 13.61 -12.83 53.42
CA LEU A 382 13.75 -12.05 54.65
C LEU A 382 12.81 -12.53 55.75
N LEU A 383 11.62 -13.00 55.39
CA LEU A 383 10.64 -13.52 56.35
C LEU A 383 11.08 -14.81 57.04
N LEU A 384 12.01 -15.57 56.46
CA LEU A 384 12.57 -16.77 57.08
C LEU A 384 13.53 -16.45 58.23
N ASN A 385 14.01 -15.21 58.32
CA ASN A 385 14.78 -14.75 59.47
C ASN A 385 13.85 -14.12 60.51
N GLU A 386 13.59 -14.85 61.58
CA GLU A 386 12.69 -14.43 62.67
C GLU A 386 13.19 -13.18 63.41
N ARG A 387 14.47 -12.83 63.29
CA ARG A 387 15.08 -11.67 63.95
C ARG A 387 14.76 -10.34 63.28
N ILE A 388 14.21 -10.35 62.06
CA ILE A 388 13.89 -9.12 61.32
C ILE A 388 12.42 -8.76 61.57
N PRO A 389 12.11 -7.58 62.16
CA PRO A 389 10.75 -7.11 62.34
C PRO A 389 9.97 -7.00 61.01
N LEU A 390 8.66 -7.26 61.04
CA LEU A 390 7.83 -7.18 59.82
C LEU A 390 7.75 -5.77 59.23
N VAL A 391 7.80 -4.74 60.08
CA VAL A 391 7.86 -3.34 59.64
C VAL A 391 9.14 -3.07 58.85
N ASP A 392 10.28 -3.60 59.31
CA ASP A 392 11.58 -3.41 58.65
C ASP A 392 11.62 -4.16 57.32
N ILE A 393 11.03 -5.36 57.24
CA ILE A 393 10.91 -6.10 55.97
C ILE A 393 10.05 -5.32 54.96
N ALA A 394 8.94 -4.73 55.41
CA ALA A 394 8.09 -3.92 54.54
C ALA A 394 8.84 -2.73 53.96
N LEU A 395 9.55 -1.97 54.81
CA LEU A 395 10.35 -0.82 54.40
C LEU A 395 11.53 -1.21 53.49
N HIS A 396 12.27 -2.27 53.83
CA HIS A 396 13.42 -2.75 53.03
C HIS A 396 13.01 -3.27 51.65
N THR A 397 11.76 -3.74 51.51
CA THR A 397 11.24 -4.22 50.23
C THR A 397 10.48 -3.14 49.45
N GLY A 398 10.48 -1.88 49.94
CA GLY A 398 9.95 -0.73 49.23
C GLY A 398 8.45 -0.46 49.42
N PHE A 399 7.81 -1.06 50.43
CA PHE A 399 6.47 -0.68 50.86
C PHE A 399 6.52 0.54 51.78
N GLU A 400 5.50 1.40 51.70
CA GLU A 400 5.41 2.61 52.54
C GLU A 400 5.03 2.28 53.99
N ASP A 401 4.32 1.18 54.22
CA ASP A 401 3.91 0.74 55.56
C ASP A 401 3.66 -0.78 55.66
N GLN A 402 3.69 -1.29 56.90
CA GLN A 402 3.48 -2.72 57.21
C GLN A 402 2.06 -3.21 56.91
N SER A 403 1.04 -2.36 57.07
CA SER A 403 -0.36 -2.73 56.88
C SER A 403 -0.66 -3.00 55.41
N TYR A 404 -0.19 -2.14 54.51
CA TYR A 404 -0.28 -2.31 53.07
C TYR A 404 0.51 -3.54 52.61
N PHE A 405 1.75 -3.70 53.09
CA PHE A 405 2.55 -4.91 52.85
C PHE A 405 1.79 -6.19 53.22
N THR A 406 1.25 -6.26 54.44
CA THR A 406 0.51 -7.43 54.95
C THR A 406 -0.70 -7.76 54.07
N LYS A 407 -1.44 -6.74 53.62
CA LYS A 407 -2.60 -6.89 52.74
C LYS A 407 -2.20 -7.45 51.37
N VAL A 408 -1.13 -6.89 50.77
CA VAL A 408 -0.62 -7.31 49.46
C VAL A 408 -0.02 -8.72 49.54
N PHE A 409 0.77 -9.02 50.57
CA PHE A 409 1.37 -10.35 50.79
C PHE A 409 0.29 -11.42 50.91
N ARG A 410 -0.74 -11.20 51.74
CA ARG A 410 -1.84 -12.16 51.89
C ARG A 410 -2.62 -12.36 50.60
N LYS A 411 -2.81 -11.31 49.80
CA LYS A 411 -3.46 -11.42 48.49
C LYS A 411 -2.65 -12.27 47.51
N HIS A 412 -1.32 -12.16 47.55
CA HIS A 412 -0.40 -12.84 46.64
C HIS A 412 -0.07 -14.28 47.06
N VAL A 413 0.13 -14.52 48.35
CA VAL A 413 0.60 -15.80 48.92
C VAL A 413 -0.53 -16.62 49.55
N GLY A 414 -1.67 -16.00 49.86
CA GLY A 414 -2.84 -16.65 50.47
C GLY A 414 -2.85 -16.65 52.01
N ILE A 415 -1.71 -16.37 52.65
CA ILE A 415 -1.55 -16.29 54.12
C ILE A 415 -0.82 -15.01 54.52
N SER A 416 -0.92 -14.60 55.79
CA SER A 416 -0.19 -13.41 56.29
C SER A 416 1.33 -13.65 56.34
N PRO A 417 2.17 -12.58 56.28
CA PRO A 417 3.62 -12.70 56.43
C PRO A 417 4.05 -13.39 57.72
N GLY A 418 3.38 -13.09 58.85
CA GLY A 418 3.64 -13.73 60.13
C GLY A 418 3.37 -15.24 60.10
N LYS A 419 2.24 -15.65 59.50
CA LYS A 419 1.92 -17.07 59.34
C LYS A 419 2.88 -17.77 58.37
N PHE A 420 3.32 -17.08 57.32
CA PHE A 420 4.32 -17.59 56.38
C PHE A 420 5.67 -17.86 57.08
N ARG A 421 6.07 -16.98 58.00
CA ARG A 421 7.25 -17.14 58.87
C ARG A 421 7.10 -18.34 59.82
N GLU A 422 5.99 -18.45 60.53
CA GLU A 422 5.71 -19.58 61.43
C GLU A 422 5.76 -20.93 60.70
N CYS A 423 5.25 -20.98 59.47
CA CYS A 423 5.28 -22.20 58.64
C CYS A 423 6.63 -22.45 57.94
N ARG A 424 7.69 -21.68 58.24
CA ARG A 424 9.01 -21.75 57.58
C ARG A 424 8.93 -21.76 56.04
N GLY A 425 8.00 -20.99 55.48
CA GLY A 425 7.78 -20.92 54.03
C GLY A 425 7.01 -22.08 53.41
N GLN A 426 6.53 -23.06 54.20
CA GLN A 426 5.69 -24.15 53.70
C GLN A 426 4.23 -23.71 53.58
N VAL A 427 3.80 -23.35 52.38
CA VAL A 427 2.39 -23.08 52.07
C VAL A 427 1.69 -24.40 51.77
N LYS A 428 0.88 -24.94 52.70
CA LYS A 428 0.01 -26.09 52.41
C LYS A 428 -1.01 -25.70 51.34
N GLY A 429 -0.91 -26.33 50.16
CA GLY A 429 -1.65 -25.96 48.95
C GLY A 429 -3.18 -26.06 49.09
N GLY A 430 -3.86 -25.08 48.50
CA GLY A 430 -5.30 -25.10 48.27
C GLY A 430 -5.60 -24.64 46.85
N ILE A 431 -5.67 -25.58 45.91
CA ILE A 431 -6.26 -25.36 44.59
C ILE A 431 -7.76 -25.11 44.82
N ARG A 432 -8.25 -23.91 44.51
CA ARG A 432 -9.68 -23.67 44.26
C ARG A 432 -9.85 -23.38 42.78
N GLY A 433 -10.33 -24.39 42.06
CA GLY A 433 -10.80 -24.27 40.68
C GLY A 433 -11.94 -23.27 40.58
N GLY A 434 -12.00 -22.60 39.43
CA GLY A 434 -13.06 -21.65 39.09
C GLY A 434 -14.43 -22.31 39.10
N LYS A 435 -15.40 -21.64 39.72
CA LYS A 435 -16.82 -21.86 39.45
C LYS A 435 -17.22 -20.88 38.35
N ASN A 436 -17.54 -21.43 37.17
CA ASN A 436 -18.48 -20.80 36.25
C ASN A 436 -19.82 -20.64 36.97
N ARG A 437 -20.37 -19.42 36.98
CA ARG A 437 -21.80 -19.13 37.13
C ARG A 437 -22.37 -19.20 35.71
N GLU A 438 -23.04 -20.29 35.36
CA GLU A 438 -24.51 -20.43 35.41
C GLU A 438 -25.20 -19.48 34.43
N GLU A 439 -25.40 -20.00 33.21
CA GLU A 439 -26.64 -19.80 32.45
C GLU A 439 -27.81 -20.29 33.32
N ARG A 440 -28.82 -19.43 33.47
CA ARG A 440 -30.20 -19.80 33.79
C ARG A 440 -31.11 -18.95 32.92
N GLU A 441 -31.90 -19.69 32.14
CA GLU A 441 -33.20 -19.35 31.54
C GLU A 441 -33.26 -18.30 30.43
#